data_AF-A0A3D1VQ47-F1
#
_entry.id   AF-A0A3D1VQ47-F1
#
_cell.length_a   1.000
_cell.length_b   1.000
_cell.length_c   1.000
_cell.angle_alpha   90.00
_cell.angle_beta   90.00
_cell.angle_gamma   90.00
#
_symmetry.space_group_name_H-M   'P 1'
#
loop_
_entity.id
_entity.type
_entity.pdbx_description
1 polymer ?
#
loop_
_entity_poly.entity_id
_entity_poly.type
_entity_poly.pdbx_seq_one_letter_code
_entity_poly.pdbx_strand_id
1 'polypeptide(L)' 'KEGFLEMSVSPLQAPDTPTYLTLDFEAGVPVALNDEKMSAKEIIFKLNEIGGANGIGLLDIVENRLVGMKCRGVYETPG' A
#
# COMPACT_ATOMS: atom_id res chain seq x y z
N LYS A 1 -6.22 17.37 -1.11
CA LYS A 1 -5.51 18.44 -1.85
C LYS A 1 -4.83 17.77 -3.02
N GLU A 2 -5.02 18.25 -4.25
CA GLU A 2 -4.30 17.68 -5.40
C GLU A 2 -2.78 17.83 -5.20
N GLY A 3 -2.03 16.81 -5.59
CA GLY A 3 -0.57 16.75 -5.41
C GLY A 3 -0.12 16.54 -3.95
N PHE A 4 -0.98 16.05 -3.07
CA PHE A 4 -0.61 15.68 -1.70
C PHE A 4 -0.14 14.23 -1.58
N LEU A 5 -0.70 13.33 -2.38
CA LEU A 5 -0.32 11.91 -2.43
C LEU A 5 0.80 11.74 -3.44
N GLU A 6 1.81 10.94 -3.09
CA GLU A 6 2.98 10.69 -3.95
C GLU A 6 3.00 9.26 -4.52
N MET A 7 2.47 8.28 -3.79
CA MET A 7 2.50 6.87 -4.20
C MET A 7 1.13 6.34 -4.66
N SER A 8 0.04 6.97 -4.21
CA SER A 8 -1.32 6.47 -4.38
C SER A 8 -2.26 7.49 -5.00
N VAL A 9 -3.34 7.01 -5.62
CA VAL A 9 -4.47 7.85 -6.01
C VAL A 9 -5.46 7.98 -4.85
N SER A 10 -6.30 9.02 -4.89
CA SER A 10 -7.44 9.08 -3.98
C SER A 10 -8.39 7.90 -4.26
N PRO A 11 -9.07 7.32 -3.26
CA PRO A 11 -10.12 6.33 -3.51
C PRO A 11 -11.22 6.81 -4.46
N LEU A 12 -11.44 8.12 -4.57
CA LEU A 12 -12.38 8.73 -5.53
C LEU A 12 -11.88 8.68 -6.99
N GLN A 13 -10.59 8.43 -7.20
CA GLN A 13 -9.92 8.35 -8.50
C GLN A 13 -9.47 6.92 -8.82
N ALA A 14 -9.71 5.96 -7.91
CA ALA A 14 -9.41 4.56 -8.14
C ALA A 14 -10.31 3.97 -9.25
N PRO A 15 -9.86 2.94 -9.98
CA PRO A 15 -10.68 2.28 -10.99
C PRO A 15 -11.98 1.70 -10.42
N ASP A 16 -13.07 1.80 -11.19
CA ASP A 16 -14.37 1.17 -10.86
C ASP A 16 -14.37 -0.36 -11.07
N THR A 17 -13.24 -0.94 -11.47
CA THR A 17 -13.07 -2.37 -11.73
C THR A 17 -12.10 -2.97 -10.70
N PRO A 18 -12.45 -4.09 -10.05
CA PRO A 18 -11.57 -4.73 -9.09
C PRO A 18 -10.31 -5.30 -9.76
N THR A 19 -9.18 -5.16 -9.08
CA THR A 19 -7.93 -5.85 -9.42
C THR A 19 -7.77 -7.08 -8.52
N TYR A 20 -7.66 -8.27 -9.10
CA TYR A 20 -7.41 -9.51 -8.35
C TYR A 20 -5.92 -9.86 -8.40
N LEU A 21 -5.40 -10.32 -7.27
CA LEU A 21 -4.02 -10.74 -7.13
C LEU A 21 -3.90 -11.97 -6.23
N THR A 22 -2.90 -12.80 -6.50
CA THR A 22 -2.56 -13.99 -5.72
C THR A 22 -1.16 -13.82 -5.15
N LEU A 23 -1.00 -14.03 -3.85
CA LEU A 23 0.29 -14.03 -3.19
C LEU A 23 0.59 -15.42 -2.64
N ASP A 24 1.74 -15.96 -3.01
CA ASP A 24 2.24 -17.21 -2.43
C ASP A 24 3.22 -16.91 -1.32
N PHE A 25 3.10 -17.65 -0.23
CA PHE A 25 3.97 -17.53 0.93
C PHE A 25 4.65 -18.85 1.23
N GLU A 26 5.92 -18.78 1.63
CA GLU A 26 6.68 -19.90 2.16
C GLU A 26 7.30 -19.48 3.49
N ALA A 27 7.04 -20.24 4.56
CA ALA A 27 7.51 -19.94 5.91
C ALA A 27 7.27 -18.48 6.38
N GLY A 28 6.16 -17.87 5.93
CA GLY A 28 5.78 -16.50 6.27
C GLY A 28 6.41 -15.40 5.40
N VAL A 29 7.21 -15.77 4.39
CA VAL A 29 7.80 -14.83 3.43
C VAL A 29 7.05 -14.92 2.10
N PRO A 30 6.66 -13.79 1.48
CA PRO A 30 6.06 -13.82 0.15
C PRO A 30 7.12 -14.21 -0.89
N VAL A 31 6.79 -15.17 -1.74
CA VAL A 31 7.73 -15.78 -2.72
C VAL A 31 7.25 -15.65 -4.17
N ALA A 32 5.96 -15.39 -4.39
CA ALA A 32 5.41 -15.12 -5.71
C ALA A 32 4.20 -14.19 -5.67
N LEU A 33 3.97 -13.48 -6.78
CA LEU A 33 2.81 -12.64 -7.04
C LEU A 33 2.23 -13.03 -8.41
N ASN A 34 0.96 -13.40 -8.47
CA ASN A 34 0.27 -13.86 -9.69
C ASN A 34 1.03 -14.98 -10.41
N ASP A 35 1.40 -16.03 -9.66
CA ASP A 35 2.16 -17.19 -10.11
C ASP A 35 3.60 -16.89 -10.59
N GLU A 36 4.05 -15.64 -10.53
CA GLU A 36 5.40 -15.21 -10.89
C GLU A 36 6.29 -15.17 -9.64
N LYS A 37 7.32 -16.02 -9.60
CA LYS A 37 8.31 -16.02 -8.51
C LYS A 37 9.21 -14.79 -8.59
N MET A 38 9.33 -14.08 -7.48
CA MET A 38 10.22 -12.92 -7.37
C MET A 38 10.63 -12.69 -5.91
N SER A 39 11.61 -11.83 -5.66
CA SER A 39 12.05 -11.53 -4.30
C SER A 39 10.96 -10.75 -3.53
N ALA A 40 10.92 -10.90 -2.20
CA ALA A 40 9.97 -10.17 -1.36
C ALA A 40 10.03 -8.63 -1.56
N LYS A 41 11.23 -8.10 -1.84
CA LYS A 41 11.42 -6.68 -2.19
C LYS A 41 10.67 -6.30 -3.47
N GLU A 42 10.81 -7.10 -4.53
CA GLU A 42 10.13 -6.86 -5.81
C GLU A 42 8.61 -6.99 -5.67
N ILE A 43 8.15 -7.93 -4.84
CA ILE A 43 6.72 -8.06 -4.51
C ILE A 43 6.20 -6.78 -3.87
N ILE A 44 6.89 -6.25 -2.85
CA ILE A 44 6.48 -4.99 -2.19
C ILE A 44 6.43 -3.82 -3.19
N PHE A 45 7.40 -3.71 -4.10
CA PHE A 45 7.36 -2.66 -5.12
C PHE A 45 6.19 -2.82 -6.09
N LYS A 46 5.92 -4.03 -6.60
CA LYS A 46 4.75 -4.28 -7.46
C LYS A 46 3.44 -4.03 -6.70
N LEU A 47 3.34 -4.43 -5.43
CA LEU A 47 2.16 -4.18 -4.62
C LEU A 47 1.96 -2.69 -4.31
N ASN A 48 3.03 -1.92 -4.13
CA ASN A 48 2.92 -0.46 -3.98
C ASN A 48 2.33 0.19 -5.24
N GLU A 49 2.77 -0.23 -6.43
CA GLU A 49 2.22 0.27 -7.70
C GLU A 49 0.75 -0.12 -7.88
N ILE A 50 0.42 -1.40 -7.67
CA ILE A 50 -0.95 -1.91 -7.83
C ILE A 50 -1.88 -1.30 -6.78
N GLY A 51 -1.50 -1.36 -5.50
CA GLY A 51 -2.28 -0.81 -4.39
C GLY A 51 -2.44 0.70 -4.50
N GLY A 52 -1.37 1.41 -4.87
CA GLY A 52 -1.38 2.85 -5.07
C GLY A 52 -2.36 3.26 -6.18
N ALA A 53 -2.35 2.57 -7.32
CA ALA A 53 -3.29 2.79 -8.42
C ALA A 53 -4.75 2.46 -8.04
N ASN A 54 -4.97 1.58 -7.07
CA ASN A 54 -6.30 1.21 -6.56
C ASN A 54 -6.71 1.99 -5.29
N GLY A 55 -5.93 2.99 -4.87
CA GLY A 55 -6.23 3.83 -3.70
C GLY A 55 -6.18 3.10 -2.35
N ILE A 56 -5.42 2.00 -2.26
CA ILE A 56 -5.25 1.18 -1.05
C ILE A 56 -4.17 1.77 -0.14
N GLY A 57 -4.31 1.57 1.16
CA GLY A 57 -3.23 1.87 2.12
C GLY A 57 -3.09 3.35 2.47
N LEU A 58 -4.16 4.13 2.35
CA LEU A 58 -4.21 5.53 2.75
C LEU A 58 -4.73 5.65 4.19
N LEU A 59 -3.88 6.04 5.12
CA LEU A 59 -4.22 6.16 6.54
C LEU A 59 -4.15 7.63 6.98
N ASP A 60 -5.23 8.14 7.58
CA ASP A 60 -5.25 9.44 8.26
C ASP A 60 -5.57 9.21 9.73
N ILE A 61 -4.57 9.38 10.59
CA ILE A 61 -4.66 8.97 11.99
C ILE A 61 -4.12 10.05 12.92
N VAL A 62 -4.63 10.03 14.16
CA VAL A 62 -4.02 10.72 15.29
C VAL A 62 -3.31 9.69 16.14
N GLU A 63 -1.99 9.82 16.24
CA GLU A 63 -1.12 8.89 16.97
C GLU A 63 -0.49 9.55 18.19
N ASN A 64 -0.12 8.74 19.18
CA ASN A 64 0.65 9.19 20.34
C ASN A 64 2.14 9.05 20.01
N ARG A 65 2.89 10.14 20.15
CA ARG A 65 4.35 10.10 20.08
C ARG A 65 4.95 9.72 21.42
N LEU A 66 6.10 9.06 21.37
CA LEU A 66 6.89 8.69 22.55
C LEU A 66 7.19 9.90 23.46
N VAL A 67 7.37 11.09 22.88
CA VAL A 67 7.66 12.35 23.59
C VAL A 67 6.44 12.99 24.30
N GLY A 68 5.31 12.27 24.39
CA GLY A 68 4.16 12.68 25.20
C GLY A 68 3.17 13.63 24.52
N MET A 69 3.18 13.71 23.19
CA MET A 69 2.23 14.53 22.42
C MET A 69 1.47 13.71 21.38
N LYS A 70 0.30 14.21 20.97
CA LYS A 70 -0.42 13.67 19.81
C LYS A 70 -0.01 14.40 18.54
N CYS A 71 0.02 13.68 17.42
CA CYS A 71 0.11 14.29 16.11
C CYS A 71 -0.90 13.65 15.15
N ARG A 72 -1.36 14.43 14.17
CA ARG A 72 -2.10 13.89 13.02
C ARG A 72 -1.10 13.60 11.90
N GLY A 73 -1.10 12.39 11.40
CA GLY A 73 -0.29 11.94 10.28
C GLY A 73 -1.16 11.38 9.17
N VAL A 74 -0.73 11.61 7.93
CA VAL A 74 -1.27 10.90 6.77
C VAL A 74 -0.15 10.05 6.19
N TYR A 75 -0.44 8.76 5.97
CA TYR A 75 0.52 7.76 5.52
C TYR A 75 0.01 7.03 4.29
N GLU A 76 0.93 6.69 3.40
CA GLU A 76 0.70 5.87 2.22
C GLU A 76 1.49 4.56 2.39
N THR A 77 0.76 3.45 2.56
CA THR A 77 1.31 2.08 2.66
C THR A 77 0.51 1.13 1.78
N PRO A 78 0.56 1.28 0.43
CA PRO A 78 -0.28 0.51 -0.49
C PRO A 78 0.07 -0.98 -0.60
N GLY A 79 1.33 -1.36 -0.42
CA GLY A 79 1.85 -2.72 -0.63
C GLY A 79 2.36 -3.45 0.60
#